data_AF-I4DKU5-F1
#
_entry.id   AF-I4DKU5-F1
#
_cell.length_a   1.000
_cell.length_b   1.000
_cell.length_c   1.000
_cell.angle_alpha   90.00
_cell.angle_beta   90.00
_cell.angle_gamma   90.00
#
_symmetry.space_group_name_H-M   'P 1'
#
loop_
_entity.id
_entity.type
_entity.pdbx_description
1 polymer ?
#
loop_
_entity_poly.entity_id
_entity_poly.type
_entity_poly.pdbx_seq_one_letter_code
_entity_poly.pdbx_strand_id
1 'polypeptide(L)'
;MKLTRAPEHCWIRSNARGEALECPECSAIITKKWGCDWVKCSACKTEICWVTRGRRWGPGGRGDTSAGCRCGVDGKRCHPSCGYCH
;
A
#
# COMPACT_ATOMS: atom_id res chain seq x y z
N MET A 1 -13.84 11.45 41.70
CA MET A 1 -13.96 11.81 40.27
C MET A 1 -13.16 10.81 39.44
N LYS A 2 -13.81 10.06 38.54
CA LYS A 2 -13.15 9.12 37.62
C LYS A 2 -12.58 9.91 36.43
N LEU A 3 -11.27 10.15 36.42
CA LEU A 3 -10.57 10.50 35.19
C LEU A 3 -10.25 9.18 34.48
N THR A 4 -11.06 8.82 33.48
CA THR A 4 -10.76 7.74 32.55
C THR A 4 -9.45 8.05 31.84
N ARG A 5 -8.38 7.33 32.18
CA ARG A 5 -7.16 7.27 31.37
C ARG A 5 -7.56 6.73 29.99
N ALA A 6 -7.45 7.58 28.97
CA ALA A 6 -7.52 7.15 27.58
C ALA A 6 -6.41 6.12 27.32
N PRO A 7 -6.67 5.06 26.53
CA PRO A 7 -5.64 4.08 26.18
C PRO A 7 -4.55 4.77 25.36
N GLU A 8 -3.30 4.52 25.75
CA GLU A 8 -2.07 5.12 25.23
C GLU A 8 -1.71 4.61 23.82
N HIS A 9 -2.64 4.68 22.86
CA HIS A 9 -2.49 4.09 21.51
C HIS A 9 -2.61 5.10 20.36
N CYS A 10 -2.31 6.37 20.61
CA CYS A 10 -2.12 7.34 19.52
C CYS A 10 -0.88 8.21 19.81
N TRP A 11 0.24 7.54 20.08
CA TRP A 11 1.54 8.20 20.03
C TRP A 11 1.82 8.55 18.58
N ILE A 12 1.65 9.84 18.28
CA ILE A 12 2.21 10.56 17.14
C ILE A 12 3.74 10.44 17.25
N ARG A 13 4.28 9.26 16.90
CA ARG A 13 5.68 9.11 16.55
C ARG A 13 5.80 9.40 15.07
N SER A 14 5.95 10.67 14.74
CA SER A 14 6.55 11.09 13.48
C SER A 14 7.92 10.41 13.35
N ASN A 15 7.98 9.27 12.67
CA ASN A 15 9.22 8.59 12.35
C ASN A 15 9.34 8.54 10.82
N ALA A 16 10.23 9.39 10.31
CA ALA A 16 10.44 9.61 8.90
C ALA A 16 10.64 8.31 8.10
N ARG A 17 10.03 8.29 6.88
CA ARG A 17 10.16 7.33 5.76
C ARG A 17 9.06 6.26 5.68
N GLY A 18 8.00 6.58 4.94
CA GLY A 18 7.18 5.56 4.27
C GLY A 18 5.94 5.08 5.00
N GLU A 19 5.21 5.97 5.67
CA GLU A 19 3.89 5.65 6.23
C GLU A 19 2.74 6.06 5.32
N ALA A 20 2.97 6.97 4.36
CA ALA A 20 1.97 7.45 3.41
C ALA A 20 2.44 7.30 1.95
N LEU A 21 1.47 7.03 1.07
CA LEU A 21 1.55 6.80 -0.37
C LEU A 21 0.46 7.62 -1.04
N GLU A 22 0.74 8.26 -2.17
CA GLU A 22 -0.31 8.86 -3.00
C GLU A 22 -0.84 7.82 -3.99
N CYS A 23 -2.17 7.77 -4.16
CA CYS A 23 -2.78 6.89 -5.14
C CYS A 23 -2.43 7.34 -6.58
N PRO A 24 -1.87 6.46 -7.44
CA PRO A 24 -1.51 6.80 -8.81
C PRO A 24 -2.71 6.92 -9.76
N GLU A 25 -3.94 6.83 -9.25
CA GLU A 25 -5.18 6.98 -10.01
C GLU A 25 -5.97 8.22 -9.59
N CYS A 26 -6.15 8.44 -8.28
CA CYS A 26 -7.02 9.51 -7.78
C CYS A 26 -6.34 10.47 -6.79
N SER A 27 -5.02 10.38 -6.62
CA SER A 27 -4.25 11.23 -5.71
C SER A 27 -4.64 11.18 -4.23
N ALA A 28 -5.51 10.25 -3.82
CA ALA A 28 -5.82 10.05 -2.41
C ALA A 28 -4.58 9.62 -1.62
N ILE A 29 -4.41 10.16 -0.40
CA ILE A 29 -3.36 9.74 0.52
C ILE A 29 -3.74 8.42 1.19
N ILE A 30 -2.87 7.43 1.06
CA ILE A 30 -3.05 6.08 1.57
C ILE A 30 -1.96 5.80 2.61
N THR A 31 -2.37 5.36 3.79
CA THR A 31 -1.45 4.97 4.87
C THR A 31 -1.22 3.46 4.85
N LYS A 32 0.02 3.01 5.03
CA LYS A 32 0.33 1.56 5.05
C LYS A 32 -0.25 0.90 6.30
N LYS A 33 -0.95 -0.23 6.13
CA LYS A 33 -1.15 -1.19 7.22
C LYS A 33 0.07 -2.13 7.27
N TRP A 34 0.64 -2.33 8.45
CA TRP A 34 1.87 -3.11 8.64
C TRP A 34 1.82 -4.48 7.95
N GLY A 35 2.93 -4.88 7.32
CA GLY A 35 3.13 -6.22 6.77
C GLY A 35 2.63 -6.48 5.34
N CYS A 36 1.92 -5.56 4.68
CA CYS A 36 1.37 -5.79 3.34
C CYS A 36 1.88 -4.79 2.30
N ASP A 37 2.51 -5.26 1.22
CA ASP A 37 2.93 -4.41 0.10
C ASP A 37 1.84 -4.26 -0.97
N TRP A 38 0.88 -5.18 -1.03
CA TRP A 38 -0.36 -4.94 -1.77
C TRP A 38 -1.26 -3.99 -1.00
N VAL A 39 -1.64 -2.88 -1.63
CA VAL A 39 -2.48 -1.85 -1.02
C VAL A 39 -3.62 -1.53 -1.96
N LYS A 40 -4.85 -1.54 -1.43
CA LYS A 40 -6.04 -1.16 -2.18
C LYS A 40 -6.49 0.23 -1.75
N CYS A 41 -6.57 1.16 -2.70
CA CYS A 41 -7.08 2.50 -2.45
C CYS A 41 -8.53 2.41 -1.94
N SER A 42 -8.82 3.05 -0.79
CA SER A 42 -10.17 3.08 -0.25
C SER A 42 -11.13 3.91 -1.11
N ALA A 43 -10.62 4.95 -1.80
CA ALA A 43 -11.38 5.84 -2.65
C ALA A 43 -11.72 5.23 -4.01
N CYS A 44 -10.73 4.86 -4.83
CA CYS A 44 -10.96 4.39 -6.21
C CYS A 44 -10.79 2.87 -6.40
N LYS A 45 -10.47 2.13 -5.34
CA LYS A 45 -10.26 0.66 -5.35
C LYS A 45 -9.07 0.17 -6.19
N THR A 46 -8.25 1.08 -6.72
CA THR A 46 -6.98 0.73 -7.39
C THR A 46 -6.09 -0.07 -6.48
N GLU A 47 -5.59 -1.19 -6.99
CA GLU A 47 -4.62 -2.04 -6.32
C GLU A 47 -3.20 -1.55 -6.67
N ILE A 48 -2.36 -1.39 -5.66
CA ILE A 48 -1.09 -0.65 -5.71
C ILE A 48 -0.04 -1.48 -5.01
N CYS A 49 1.18 -1.49 -5.55
CA CYS A 49 2.33 -2.05 -4.85
C CYS A 49 3.05 -0.95 -4.06
N TRP A 50 3.09 -1.07 -2.74
CA TRP A 50 3.70 -0.12 -1.80
C TRP A 50 5.16 0.21 -2.17
N VAL A 51 5.92 -0.82 -2.54
CA VAL A 51 7.35 -0.68 -2.83
C VAL A 51 7.58 0.10 -4.12
N THR A 52 6.82 -0.21 -5.17
CA THR A 52 6.92 0.49 -6.46
C THR A 52 6.15 1.81 -6.50
N ARG A 53 5.23 2.03 -5.55
CA ARG A 53 4.24 3.12 -5.52
C ARG A 53 3.34 3.19 -6.77
N GLY A 54 3.36 2.16 -7.62
CA GLY A 54 2.62 2.07 -8.86
C GLY A 54 1.48 1.04 -8.82
N ARG A 55 0.66 1.04 -9.87
CA ARG A 55 -0.45 0.08 -10.02
C ARG A 55 0.05 -1.36 -9.97
N ARG A 56 -0.72 -2.22 -9.32
CA ARG A 56 -0.49 -3.67 -9.30
C ARG A 56 -0.66 -4.27 -10.69
N TRP A 57 -1.69 -3.82 -11.40
CA TRP A 57 -2.11 -4.32 -12.70
C TRP A 57 -1.92 -3.29 -13.81
N GLY A 58 -1.95 -3.76 -15.05
CA GLY A 58 -1.97 -2.93 -16.25
C GLY A 58 -3.30 -2.20 -16.48
N PRO A 59 -3.42 -1.47 -17.60
CA PRO A 59 -4.59 -0.64 -17.92
C PRO A 59 -5.89 -1.46 -18.07
N GLY A 60 -5.79 -2.77 -18.37
CA GLY A 60 -6.93 -3.67 -18.41
C GLY A 60 -7.52 -4.02 -17.03
N GLY A 61 -6.90 -3.53 -15.94
CA GLY A 61 -7.38 -3.77 -14.58
C GLY A 61 -6.93 -5.13 -14.02
N ARG A 62 -7.67 -5.65 -13.03
CA ARG A 62 -7.25 -6.83 -12.27
C ARG A 62 -7.01 -8.04 -13.16
N GLY A 63 -5.82 -8.63 -13.07
CA GLY A 63 -5.38 -9.75 -13.90
C GLY A 63 -4.62 -9.34 -15.17
N ASP A 64 -4.68 -8.07 -15.58
CA ASP A 64 -3.82 -7.57 -16.64
C ASP A 64 -2.39 -7.43 -16.13
N THR A 65 -1.51 -8.28 -16.66
CA THR A 65 -0.08 -8.29 -16.34
C THR A 65 0.78 -7.66 -17.44
N SER A 66 0.17 -7.08 -18.48
CA SER A 66 0.89 -6.36 -19.54
C SER A 66 1.69 -5.17 -19.00
N ALA A 67 1.24 -4.57 -17.89
CA ALA A 67 1.94 -3.52 -17.15
C ALA A 67 1.74 -3.68 -15.62
N GLY A 68 1.99 -2.61 -14.86
CA GLY A 68 1.94 -2.62 -13.39
C GLY A 68 3.19 -3.22 -12.75
N CYS A 69 3.12 -3.55 -11.46
CA CYS A 69 4.30 -4.05 -10.75
C CYS A 69 4.68 -5.48 -11.15
N ARG A 70 3.74 -6.30 -11.66
CA ARG A 70 3.99 -7.69 -12.07
C ARG A 70 4.57 -8.60 -10.98
N CYS A 71 4.42 -8.24 -9.70
CA CYS A 71 4.78 -9.13 -8.59
C CYS A 71 4.03 -10.48 -8.73
N GLY A 72 4.69 -11.60 -8.43
CA GLY A 72 4.11 -12.94 -8.54
C GLY A 72 3.94 -13.49 -9.97
N VAL A 73 4.18 -12.69 -11.01
CA VAL A 73 4.21 -13.18 -12.40
C VAL A 73 5.47 -14.05 -12.57
N ASP A 74 5.30 -15.28 -13.07
CA ASP A 74 6.37 -16.29 -13.19
C ASP A 74 7.09 -16.60 -11.87
N GLY A 75 6.43 -16.39 -10.72
CA GLY A 75 7.04 -16.56 -9.40
C GLY A 75 8.08 -15.49 -9.03
N LYS A 76 8.15 -14.38 -9.79
CA LYS A 76 9.15 -13.33 -9.58
C LYS A 76 8.59 -12.16 -8.77
N ARG A 77 9.46 -11.58 -7.95
CA ARG A 77 9.16 -10.34 -7.24
C ARG A 77 9.45 -9.14 -8.13
N CYS A 78 8.63 -8.13 -8.00
CA CYS A 78 8.76 -6.87 -8.73
C CYS A 78 9.90 -5.98 -8.22
N HIS A 79 10.28 -6.14 -6.95
CA HIS A 79 11.43 -5.46 -6.35
C HIS A 79 12.00 -6.34 -5.22
N PRO A 80 13.33 -6.32 -4.94
CA PRO A 80 13.93 -7.10 -3.85
C PRO A 80 13.35 -6.83 -2.46
N SER A 81 12.83 -5.61 -2.24
CA SER A 81 12.18 -5.21 -0.98
C SER A 81 10.69 -5.51 -0.94
N CYS A 82 10.09 -6.00 -2.03
CA CYS A 82 8.69 -6.41 -2.03
C CYS A 82 8.59 -7.81 -1.44
N GLY A 83 7.91 -7.95 -0.31
CA GLY A 83 7.72 -9.21 0.39
C GLY A 83 6.32 -9.77 0.25
N TYR A 84 5.30 -8.91 0.10
CA TYR A 84 3.90 -9.35 0.20
C TYR A 84 2.96 -8.53 -0.69
N CYS A 85 3.11 -8.70 -2.01
CA CYS A 85 2.22 -8.10 -3.01
C CYS A 85 1.44 -9.22 -3.72
N HIS A 86 0.22 -9.48 -3.25
CA HIS A 86 -0.71 -10.44 -3.85
C HIS A 86 -1.17 -9.96 -5.23
#